data_AF-A0A1Z8SSN3-F1
#
_entry.id   AF-A0A1Z8SSN3-F1
#
_cell.length_a   1.000
_cell.length_b   1.000
_cell.length_c   1.000
_cell.angle_alpha   90.00
_cell.angle_beta   90.00
_cell.angle_gamma   90.00
#
_symmetry.space_group_name_H-M   'P 1'
#
loop_
_entity.id
_entity.type
_entity.pdbx_description
1 polymer ?
#
loop_
_entity_poly.entity_id
_entity_poly.type
_entity_poly.pdbx_seq_one_letter_code
_entity_poly.pdbx_strand_id
1 'polypeptide(L)'
;THQATFCINSLCHMIGNQPWSKKNTSKDSWICALITFGEGYHNFHHTFPADYRNGLKWYHFDPSKWLIWTGNLLGLTSNLKRTEAPLRWRKRHDRQLEVYLDRLAETLPEVHGEWKVRVESASQRVEETLTQWAQQLREYRRAVKNGEVTESLRQAVSEAQKAWHHSWKEFIALRNTMPIPA
;
A
#
# COMPACT_ATOMS: atom_id res chain seq x y z
N THR A 1 11.90 12.98 28.15
CA THR A 1 11.13 13.14 26.89
C THR A 1 11.87 12.61 25.68
N HIS A 2 13.15 12.94 25.44
CA HIS A 2 13.93 12.32 24.33
C HIS A 2 14.09 10.80 24.41
N GLN A 3 14.28 10.23 25.60
CA GLN A 3 14.50 8.78 25.76
C GLN A 3 13.26 7.93 25.43
N ALA A 4 12.05 8.47 25.68
CA ALA A 4 10.82 7.81 25.27
C ALA A 4 10.69 7.78 23.74
N THR A 5 10.97 8.89 23.06
CA THR A 5 10.96 8.97 21.58
C THR A 5 12.00 8.07 20.94
N PHE A 6 13.22 7.96 21.50
CA PHE A 6 14.24 7.03 21.00
C PHE A 6 13.87 5.57 21.25
N CYS A 7 13.32 5.23 22.43
CA CYS A 7 12.83 3.89 22.72
C CYS A 7 11.70 3.46 21.76
N ILE A 8 10.80 4.39 21.45
CA ILE A 8 9.74 4.24 20.46
C ILE A 8 10.31 3.94 19.07
N ASN A 9 11.32 4.71 18.62
CA ASN A 9 11.97 4.47 17.34
C ASN A 9 12.64 3.08 17.30
N SER A 10 13.33 2.66 18.36
CA SER A 10 13.91 1.31 18.42
C SER A 10 12.82 0.23 18.35
N LEU A 11 11.74 0.37 19.13
CA LEU A 11 10.63 -0.59 19.14
C LEU A 11 9.94 -0.73 17.77
N CYS A 12 9.65 0.39 17.11
CA CYS A 12 9.04 0.43 15.78
C CYS A 12 9.94 -0.11 14.66
N HIS A 13 11.24 -0.30 14.91
CA HIS A 13 12.18 -0.94 13.99
C HIS A 13 12.46 -2.41 14.35
N MET A 14 12.13 -2.86 15.57
CA MET A 14 12.36 -4.23 16.02
C MET A 14 11.11 -5.12 15.88
N ILE A 15 9.93 -4.62 16.25
CA ILE A 15 8.70 -5.42 16.39
C ILE A 15 7.69 -5.05 15.30
N GLY A 16 7.16 -6.06 14.61
CA GLY A 16 6.09 -5.91 13.62
C GLY A 16 6.43 -6.47 12.24
N ASN A 17 5.69 -6.02 11.23
CA ASN A 17 5.84 -6.46 9.83
C ASN A 17 6.19 -5.30 8.90
N GLN A 18 6.69 -5.59 7.70
CA GLN A 18 7.00 -4.59 6.67
C GLN A 18 6.10 -4.75 5.44
N PRO A 19 4.80 -4.38 5.54
CA PRO A 19 3.83 -4.63 4.48
C PRO A 19 3.97 -3.71 3.25
N TRP A 20 4.79 -2.66 3.32
CA TRP A 20 4.90 -1.64 2.26
C TRP A 20 6.29 -1.54 1.64
N SER A 21 7.36 -1.63 2.43
CA SER A 21 8.73 -1.56 1.92
C SER A 21 9.74 -2.17 2.89
N LYS A 22 10.76 -2.85 2.35
CA LYS A 22 11.96 -3.31 3.08
C LYS A 22 13.15 -2.33 3.00
N LYS A 23 13.00 -1.13 2.39
CA LYS A 23 14.11 -0.18 2.16
C LYS A 23 14.76 0.34 3.43
N ASN A 24 14.03 0.34 4.54
CA ASN A 24 14.56 0.63 5.86
C ASN A 24 14.02 -0.43 6.84
N THR A 25 14.42 -0.36 8.10
CA THR A 25 14.01 -1.34 9.12
C THR A 25 12.68 -1.01 9.80
N SER A 26 11.95 0.02 9.35
CA SER A 26 10.68 0.43 9.97
C SER A 26 9.61 -0.67 9.80
N LYS A 27 8.81 -0.91 10.85
CA LYS A 27 7.79 -1.95 10.92
C LYS A 27 6.43 -1.36 11.34
N ASP A 28 5.36 -2.01 10.90
CA ASP A 28 4.00 -1.80 11.38
C ASP A 28 3.70 -2.77 12.54
N SER A 29 3.32 -2.23 13.70
CA SER A 29 2.95 -2.98 14.90
C SER A 29 1.83 -2.26 15.65
N TRP A 30 0.70 -2.93 15.82
CA TRP A 30 -0.44 -2.38 16.57
C TRP A 30 -0.15 -2.24 18.07
N ILE A 31 0.68 -3.13 18.63
CA ILE A 31 1.14 -3.05 20.02
C ILE A 31 2.00 -1.81 20.20
N CYS A 32 2.96 -1.59 19.29
CA CYS A 32 3.75 -0.37 19.29
C CYS A 32 2.81 0.83 19.16
N ALA A 33 1.84 0.82 18.26
CA ALA A 33 0.93 1.95 18.08
C ALA A 33 0.17 2.32 19.37
N LEU A 34 -0.22 1.34 20.19
CA LEU A 34 -0.82 1.61 21.49
C LEU A 34 0.18 2.24 22.47
N ILE A 35 1.37 1.68 22.60
CA ILE A 35 2.42 2.16 23.52
C ILE A 35 2.92 3.55 23.11
N THR A 36 2.99 3.81 21.80
CA THR A 36 3.57 5.01 21.20
C THR A 36 2.52 6.03 20.79
N PHE A 37 1.26 5.81 21.17
CA PHE A 37 0.14 6.70 20.92
C PHE A 37 -0.09 7.05 19.43
N GLY A 38 0.03 6.04 18.56
CA GLY A 38 -0.28 6.13 17.13
C GLY A 38 0.92 5.95 16.18
N GLU A 39 2.15 6.02 16.68
CA GLU A 39 3.38 6.01 15.87
C GLU A 39 3.85 4.60 15.45
N GLY A 40 3.09 3.55 15.79
CA GLY A 40 3.48 2.16 15.56
C GLY A 40 3.29 1.63 14.14
N TYR A 41 2.62 2.38 13.25
CA TYR A 41 2.49 2.04 11.83
C TYR A 41 3.62 2.67 11.01
N HIS A 42 4.85 2.41 11.46
CA HIS A 42 6.04 3.13 11.03
C HIS A 42 6.44 2.77 9.59
N ASN A 43 6.18 1.53 9.16
CA ASN A 43 6.44 1.13 7.77
C ASN A 43 5.54 1.89 6.79
N PHE A 44 4.28 2.10 7.14
CA PHE A 44 3.39 2.96 6.37
C PHE A 44 3.88 4.41 6.36
N HIS A 45 4.16 4.99 7.53
CA HIS A 45 4.59 6.38 7.67
C HIS A 45 5.84 6.69 6.83
N HIS A 46 6.86 5.83 6.91
CA HIS A 46 8.09 5.97 6.11
C HIS A 46 7.87 5.75 4.61
N THR A 47 6.91 4.91 4.22
CA THR A 47 6.61 4.68 2.80
C THR A 47 5.81 5.83 2.20
N PHE A 48 4.96 6.49 2.98
CA PHE A 48 4.07 7.55 2.53
C PHE A 48 4.12 8.79 3.44
N PRO A 49 5.25 9.50 3.52
CA PRO A 49 5.47 10.58 4.48
C PRO A 49 4.55 11.79 4.28
N ALA A 50 3.93 11.92 3.10
CA ALA A 50 2.99 12.99 2.80
C ALA A 50 1.54 12.67 3.24
N ASP A 51 1.23 11.43 3.64
CA ASP A 51 -0.10 11.11 4.19
C ASP A 51 -0.19 11.62 5.62
N TYR A 52 -1.28 12.32 5.96
CA TYR A 52 -1.44 12.86 7.31
C TYR A 52 -1.64 11.78 8.39
N ARG A 53 -1.85 10.52 7.98
CA ARG A 53 -2.13 9.38 8.86
C ARG A 53 -0.85 8.59 9.10
N ASN A 54 -0.66 8.10 10.33
CA ASN A 54 0.30 7.03 10.59
C ASN A 54 -0.30 5.67 10.26
N GLY A 55 -1.55 5.44 10.64
CA GLY A 55 -2.27 4.20 10.37
C GLY A 55 -3.23 4.34 9.20
N LEU A 56 -2.97 3.62 8.10
CA LEU A 56 -3.82 3.66 6.89
C LEU A 56 -5.30 3.31 7.14
N LYS A 57 -5.57 2.24 7.90
CA LYS A 57 -6.94 1.73 8.08
C LYS A 57 -7.69 2.56 9.11
N TRP A 58 -9.01 2.60 9.01
CA TRP A 58 -9.84 3.38 9.93
C TRP A 58 -9.70 2.91 11.38
N TYR A 59 -9.57 1.59 11.59
CA TYR A 59 -9.40 0.95 12.91
C TYR A 59 -7.95 0.90 13.40
N HIS A 60 -6.98 1.34 12.61
CA HIS A 60 -5.61 1.46 13.10
C HIS A 60 -5.57 2.53 14.19
N PHE A 61 -5.11 2.16 15.39
CA PHE A 61 -5.02 3.06 16.54
C PHE A 61 -4.04 4.18 16.24
N ASP A 62 -4.57 5.39 16.05
CA ASP A 62 -3.83 6.55 15.60
C ASP A 62 -4.61 7.80 16.07
N PRO A 63 -4.40 8.20 17.34
CA PRO A 63 -5.07 9.35 17.93
C PRO A 63 -4.81 10.66 17.18
N SER A 64 -3.60 10.84 16.62
CA SER A 64 -3.26 12.05 15.86
C SER A 64 -4.07 12.15 14.57
N LYS A 65 -4.29 11.03 13.85
CA LYS A 65 -5.22 10.97 12.71
C LYS A 65 -6.62 11.44 13.09
N TRP A 66 -7.16 10.99 14.22
CA TRP A 66 -8.52 11.37 14.64
C TRP A 66 -8.59 12.83 15.07
N LEU A 67 -7.56 13.32 15.77
CA LEU A 67 -7.47 14.73 16.16
C LEU A 67 -7.42 15.65 14.93
N ILE A 68 -6.53 15.36 13.97
CA ILE A 68 -6.40 16.15 12.73
C ILE A 68 -7.68 16.10 11.91
N TRP A 69 -8.31 14.93 11.80
CA TRP A 69 -9.58 14.77 11.09
C TRP A 69 -10.71 15.55 11.76
N THR A 70 -10.81 15.52 13.09
CA THR A 70 -11.80 16.30 13.84
C THR A 70 -11.55 17.80 13.65
N GLY A 71 -10.29 18.24 13.71
CA GLY A 71 -9.92 19.62 13.38
C GLY A 71 -10.33 20.02 11.96
N ASN A 72 -10.23 19.11 10.99
CA ASN A 72 -10.69 19.38 9.62
C ASN A 72 -12.21 19.52 9.54
N LEU A 73 -12.97 18.71 10.28
CA LEU A 73 -14.43 18.84 10.37
C LEU A 73 -14.85 20.16 11.00
N LEU A 74 -14.12 20.63 12.00
CA LEU A 74 -14.37 21.90 12.68
C LEU A 74 -13.83 23.12 11.91
N GLY A 75 -13.25 22.93 10.73
CA GLY A 75 -12.67 24.01 9.91
C GLY A 75 -11.32 24.54 10.40
N LEU A 76 -10.68 23.89 11.39
CA LEU A 76 -9.37 24.27 11.94
C LEU A 76 -8.21 23.85 11.02
N THR A 77 -8.41 22.84 10.18
CA THR A 77 -7.43 22.38 9.18
C THR A 77 -8.11 22.13 7.84
N SER A 78 -7.36 22.20 6.75
CA SER A 78 -7.84 21.95 5.40
C SER A 78 -6.81 21.18 4.58
N ASN A 79 -7.20 20.68 3.40
CA ASN A 79 -6.29 20.02 2.45
C ASN A 79 -5.52 18.81 3.03
N LEU A 80 -6.20 17.97 3.82
CA LEU A 80 -5.60 16.75 4.37
C LEU A 80 -5.08 15.85 3.25
N LYS A 81 -3.75 15.70 3.18
CA LYS A 81 -3.10 14.88 2.16
C LYS A 81 -3.28 13.40 2.46
N ARG A 82 -3.79 12.65 1.49
CA ARG A 82 -3.94 11.20 1.56
C ARG A 82 -3.27 10.58 0.34
N THR A 83 -2.48 9.53 0.54
CA THR A 83 -1.92 8.77 -0.57
C THR A 83 -3.04 8.20 -1.42
N GLU A 84 -2.91 8.24 -2.73
CA GLU A 84 -3.91 7.72 -3.65
C GLU A 84 -3.96 6.19 -3.60
N ALA A 85 -5.15 5.62 -3.87
CA ALA A 85 -5.33 4.18 -3.84
C ALA A 85 -4.42 3.43 -4.84
N PRO A 86 -4.27 3.86 -6.12
CA PRO A 86 -3.39 3.18 -7.06
C PRO A 86 -1.93 3.14 -6.59
N LEU A 87 -1.42 4.24 -6.01
CA LEU A 87 -0.04 4.29 -5.50
C LEU A 87 0.18 3.33 -4.32
N ARG A 88 -0.80 3.24 -3.40
CA ARG A 88 -0.73 2.25 -2.31
C ARG A 88 -0.75 0.82 -2.84
N TRP A 89 -1.58 0.54 -3.85
CA TRP A 89 -1.66 -0.80 -4.44
C TRP A 89 -0.43 -1.17 -5.25
N ARG A 90 0.21 -0.22 -5.93
CA ARG A 90 1.53 -0.42 -6.54
C ARG A 90 2.56 -0.84 -5.50
N LYS A 91 2.63 -0.17 -4.33
CA LYS A 91 3.55 -0.60 -3.26
C LYS A 91 3.25 -1.98 -2.69
N ARG A 92 1.99 -2.36 -2.60
CA ARG A 92 1.63 -3.74 -2.22
C ARG A 92 2.01 -4.75 -3.30
N HIS A 93 1.85 -4.38 -4.56
CA HIS A 93 2.29 -5.20 -5.67
C HIS A 93 3.81 -5.40 -5.66
N ASP A 94 4.60 -4.32 -5.60
CA ASP A 94 6.06 -4.36 -5.46
C ASP A 94 6.47 -5.31 -4.33
N ARG A 95 5.87 -5.14 -3.14
CA ARG A 95 6.18 -5.95 -1.95
C ARG A 95 5.83 -7.42 -2.14
N GLN A 96 4.70 -7.72 -2.78
CA GLN A 96 4.27 -9.10 -3.01
C GLN A 96 5.09 -9.78 -4.10
N LEU A 97 5.51 -9.04 -5.13
CA LEU A 97 6.42 -9.52 -6.15
C LEU A 97 7.78 -9.90 -5.53
N GLU A 98 8.35 -9.05 -4.67
CA GLU A 98 9.55 -9.41 -3.90
C GLU A 98 9.37 -10.74 -3.14
N VAL A 99 8.23 -10.93 -2.45
CA VAL A 99 7.95 -12.19 -1.73
C VAL A 99 7.92 -13.39 -2.67
N TYR A 100 7.36 -13.24 -3.87
CA TYR A 100 7.32 -14.32 -4.86
C TYR A 100 8.71 -14.63 -5.40
N LEU A 101 9.49 -13.61 -5.73
CA LEU A 101 10.85 -13.79 -6.25
C LEU A 101 11.79 -14.38 -5.18
N ASP A 102 11.71 -13.90 -3.94
CA ASP A 102 12.44 -14.44 -2.79
C ASP A 102 12.15 -15.95 -2.64
N ARG A 103 10.86 -16.32 -2.64
CA ARG A 103 10.43 -17.73 -2.53
C ARG A 103 10.92 -18.58 -3.70
N LEU A 104 10.87 -18.07 -4.94
CA LEU A 104 11.35 -18.80 -6.11
C LEU A 104 12.87 -18.99 -6.10
N ALA A 105 13.63 -18.06 -5.53
CA ALA A 105 15.08 -18.20 -5.38
C ALA A 105 15.47 -19.38 -4.48
N GLU A 106 14.56 -19.85 -3.63
CA GLU A 106 14.74 -21.01 -2.75
C GLU A 106 14.28 -22.34 -3.40
N THR A 107 13.88 -22.34 -4.68
CA THR A 107 13.42 -23.55 -5.40
C THR A 107 14.48 -24.12 -6.34
N LEU A 108 14.30 -25.37 -6.76
CA LEU A 108 15.21 -26.02 -7.71
C LEU A 108 15.26 -25.27 -9.06
N PRO A 109 16.43 -25.21 -9.74
CA PRO A 109 16.61 -24.43 -10.96
C PRO A 109 15.62 -24.75 -12.09
N GLU A 110 15.26 -26.02 -12.25
CA GLU A 110 14.31 -26.49 -13.26
C GLU A 110 12.90 -25.94 -13.06
N VAL A 111 12.46 -25.76 -11.80
CA VAL A 111 11.16 -25.19 -11.45
C VAL A 111 11.21 -23.66 -11.45
N HIS A 112 12.36 -23.09 -11.06
CA HIS A 112 12.57 -21.65 -10.95
C HIS A 112 12.25 -20.91 -12.27
N GLY A 113 12.77 -21.41 -13.40
CA GLY A 113 12.65 -20.74 -14.70
C GLY A 113 11.21 -20.57 -15.18
N GLU A 114 10.41 -21.65 -15.15
CA GLU A 114 9.01 -21.63 -15.56
C GLU A 114 8.17 -20.69 -14.68
N TRP A 115 8.33 -20.81 -13.36
CA TRP A 115 7.54 -20.02 -12.42
C TRP A 115 7.92 -18.54 -12.42
N LYS A 116 9.19 -18.22 -12.65
CA LYS A 116 9.64 -16.84 -12.78
C LYS A 116 8.91 -16.12 -13.92
N VAL A 117 8.86 -16.75 -15.10
CA VAL A 117 8.13 -16.20 -16.26
C VAL A 117 6.65 -16.00 -15.93
N ARG A 118 6.02 -16.97 -15.25
CA ARG A 118 4.61 -16.89 -14.85
C ARG A 118 4.34 -15.74 -13.87
N VAL A 119 5.18 -15.58 -12.86
CA VAL A 119 5.08 -14.50 -11.86
C VAL A 119 5.30 -13.14 -12.53
N GLU A 120 6.33 -13.00 -13.36
CA GLU A 120 6.64 -11.75 -14.07
C GLU A 120 5.50 -11.36 -15.02
N SER A 121 4.94 -12.32 -15.77
CA SER A 121 3.79 -12.08 -16.66
C SER A 121 2.55 -11.61 -15.91
N ALA A 122 2.25 -12.20 -14.76
CA ALA A 122 1.12 -11.80 -13.93
C ALA A 122 1.35 -10.43 -13.28
N SER A 123 2.58 -10.16 -12.82
CA SER A 123 3.02 -8.86 -12.30
C SER A 123 2.87 -7.76 -13.35
N GLN A 124 3.29 -8.03 -14.59
CA GLN A 124 3.14 -7.08 -15.69
C GLN A 124 1.66 -6.71 -15.93
N ARG A 125 0.75 -7.69 -15.93
CA ARG A 125 -0.70 -7.41 -16.06
C ARG A 125 -1.23 -6.55 -14.92
N VAL A 126 -0.74 -6.76 -13.69
CA VAL A 126 -1.10 -5.92 -12.54
C VAL A 126 -0.61 -4.49 -12.75
N GLU A 127 0.64 -4.28 -13.18
CA GLU A 127 1.18 -2.94 -13.44
C GLU A 127 0.46 -2.20 -14.57
N GLU A 128 0.12 -2.89 -15.65
CA GLU A 128 -0.64 -2.33 -16.77
C GLU A 128 -2.02 -1.85 -16.32
N THR A 129 -2.79 -2.73 -15.66
CA THR A 129 -4.13 -2.38 -15.16
C THR A 129 -4.10 -1.35 -14.03
N LEU A 130 -3.09 -1.36 -13.16
CA LEU A 130 -2.85 -0.30 -12.16
C LEU A 130 -2.58 1.05 -12.82
N THR A 131 -1.75 1.07 -13.87
CA THR A 131 -1.39 2.28 -14.60
C THR A 131 -2.60 2.87 -15.30
N GLN A 132 -3.42 2.03 -15.95
CA GLN A 132 -4.69 2.43 -16.55
C GLN A 132 -5.65 3.01 -15.50
N TRP A 133 -5.85 2.33 -14.36
CA TRP A 133 -6.71 2.84 -13.30
C TRP A 133 -6.19 4.18 -12.74
N ALA A 134 -4.89 4.32 -12.53
CA ALA A 134 -4.29 5.56 -12.08
C ALA A 134 -4.49 6.71 -13.09
N GLN A 135 -4.41 6.43 -14.39
CA GLN A 135 -4.68 7.42 -15.43
C GLN A 135 -6.15 7.85 -15.43
N GLN A 136 -7.08 6.90 -15.48
CA GLN A 136 -8.52 7.19 -15.46
C GLN A 136 -8.92 7.99 -14.22
N LEU A 137 -8.35 7.66 -13.05
CA LEU A 137 -8.60 8.38 -11.82
C LEU A 137 -8.08 9.83 -11.85
N ARG A 138 -6.92 10.07 -12.49
CA ARG A 138 -6.37 11.44 -12.66
C ARG A 138 -7.25 12.27 -13.60
N GLU A 139 -7.66 11.68 -14.72
CA GLU A 139 -8.56 12.33 -15.69
C GLU A 139 -9.90 12.69 -15.05
N TYR A 140 -10.53 11.73 -14.33
CA TYR A 140 -11.76 11.97 -13.58
C TYR A 140 -11.61 13.10 -12.56
N ARG A 141 -10.52 13.13 -11.77
CA ARG A 141 -10.30 14.20 -10.79
C ARG A 141 -10.08 15.57 -11.42
N ARG A 142 -9.42 15.62 -12.59
CA ARG A 142 -9.28 16.85 -13.37
C ARG A 142 -10.65 17.35 -13.82
N ALA A 143 -11.49 16.46 -14.36
CA ALA A 143 -12.85 16.80 -14.75
C ALA A 143 -13.70 17.26 -13.56
N VAL A 144 -13.58 16.64 -12.38
CA VAL A 144 -14.23 17.10 -11.13
C VAL A 144 -13.82 18.53 -10.80
N LYS A 145 -12.53 18.86 -10.88
CA LYS A 145 -12.02 20.21 -10.60
C LYS A 145 -12.55 21.25 -11.59
N ASN A 146 -12.74 20.86 -12.85
CA ASN A 146 -13.24 21.74 -13.91
C ASN A 146 -14.78 21.82 -13.99
N GLY A 147 -15.51 20.97 -13.26
CA GLY A 147 -16.96 20.85 -13.40
C GLY A 147 -17.41 20.09 -14.66
N GLU A 148 -16.52 19.33 -15.30
CA GLU A 148 -16.72 18.66 -16.60
C GLU A 148 -16.98 17.14 -16.45
N VAL A 149 -17.54 16.72 -15.31
CA VAL A 149 -17.71 15.28 -15.03
C VAL A 149 -18.82 14.68 -15.87
N THR A 150 -18.47 13.67 -16.66
CA THR A 150 -19.43 12.87 -17.45
C THR A 150 -19.66 11.49 -16.83
N GLU A 151 -20.76 10.85 -17.22
CA GLU A 151 -21.02 9.45 -16.85
C GLU A 151 -19.97 8.50 -17.46
N SER A 152 -19.50 8.78 -18.68
CA SER A 152 -18.44 7.99 -19.33
C SER A 152 -17.14 7.98 -18.51
N LEU A 153 -16.76 9.10 -17.90
CA LEU A 153 -15.57 9.16 -17.02
C LEU A 153 -15.77 8.34 -15.74
N ARG A 154 -16.98 8.35 -15.16
CA ARG A 154 -17.30 7.51 -13.98
C ARG A 154 -17.22 6.02 -14.33
N GLN A 155 -17.77 5.64 -15.48
CA GLN A 155 -17.73 4.28 -16.00
C GLN A 155 -16.29 3.84 -16.27
N ALA A 156 -15.48 4.66 -16.95
CA ALA A 156 -14.09 4.34 -17.24
C ALA A 156 -13.25 4.10 -15.98
N VAL A 157 -13.43 4.91 -14.92
CA VAL A 157 -12.76 4.68 -13.62
C VAL A 157 -13.22 3.36 -12.99
N SER A 158 -14.53 3.10 -13.01
CA SER A 158 -15.13 1.87 -12.44
C SER A 158 -14.62 0.61 -13.15
N GLU A 159 -14.58 0.62 -14.47
CA GLU A 159 -14.09 -0.48 -15.30
C GLU A 159 -12.60 -0.71 -15.11
N ALA A 160 -11.78 0.34 -15.15
CA ALA A 160 -10.34 0.22 -14.89
C ALA A 160 -10.06 -0.30 -13.47
N GLN A 161 -10.84 0.13 -12.48
CA GLN A 161 -10.74 -0.38 -11.12
C GLN A 161 -11.13 -1.87 -11.03
N LYS A 162 -12.16 -2.33 -11.75
CA LYS A 162 -12.54 -3.75 -11.81
C LYS A 162 -11.47 -4.60 -12.49
N ALA A 163 -10.93 -4.12 -13.62
CA ALA A 163 -9.84 -4.78 -14.34
C ALA A 163 -8.60 -4.95 -13.45
N TRP A 164 -8.22 -3.90 -12.73
CA TRP A 164 -7.16 -3.97 -11.74
C TRP A 164 -7.45 -4.96 -10.60
N HIS A 165 -8.66 -4.96 -10.02
CA HIS A 165 -9.00 -5.93 -8.98
C HIS A 165 -8.92 -7.38 -9.49
N HIS A 166 -9.29 -7.61 -10.75
CA HIS A 166 -9.23 -8.92 -11.37
C HIS A 166 -7.79 -9.40 -11.53
N SER A 167 -6.92 -8.59 -12.17
CA SER A 167 -5.50 -8.93 -12.33
C SER A 167 -4.80 -9.13 -10.99
N TRP A 168 -5.13 -8.32 -9.99
CA TRP A 168 -4.61 -8.45 -8.62
C TRP A 168 -5.03 -9.78 -7.97
N LYS A 169 -6.28 -10.20 -8.12
CA LYS A 169 -6.76 -11.49 -7.60
C LYS A 169 -6.02 -12.66 -8.24
N GLU A 170 -5.81 -12.63 -9.55
CA GLU A 170 -5.03 -13.66 -10.26
C GLU A 170 -3.58 -13.71 -9.76
N PHE A 171 -2.93 -12.56 -9.63
CA PHE A 171 -1.56 -12.46 -9.13
C PHE A 171 -1.44 -13.00 -7.70
N ILE A 172 -2.38 -12.65 -6.81
CA ILE A 172 -2.39 -13.16 -5.43
C ILE A 172 -2.69 -14.65 -5.36
N ALA A 173 -3.51 -15.18 -6.27
CA ALA A 173 -3.84 -16.60 -6.30
C ALA A 173 -2.60 -17.49 -6.59
N LEU A 174 -1.56 -16.96 -7.24
CA LEU A 174 -0.30 -17.68 -7.48
C LEU A 174 0.33 -18.22 -6.19
N ARG A 175 0.14 -17.54 -5.04
CA ARG A 175 0.69 -18.01 -3.75
C ARG A 175 0.21 -19.41 -3.36
N ASN A 176 -0.98 -19.80 -3.83
CA ASN A 176 -1.63 -21.06 -3.46
C ASN A 176 -1.10 -22.23 -4.30
N THR A 177 -0.51 -21.95 -5.46
CA THR A 177 -0.04 -22.95 -6.41
C THR A 177 1.46 -22.90 -6.64
N MET A 178 2.15 -21.90 -6.08
CA MET A 178 3.60 -21.77 -6.17
C MET A 178 4.33 -22.96 -5.57
N PRO A 179 5.50 -23.33 -6.14
CA PRO A 179 6.35 -24.40 -5.64
C PRO A 179 6.79 -24.14 -4.20
N ILE A 180 7.04 -25.23 -3.48
CA ILE A 180 7.58 -25.18 -2.12
C ILE A 180 9.10 -25.04 -2.24
N PRO A 181 9.75 -24.19 -1.42
CA PRO A 181 11.20 -24.17 -1.30
C PRO A 181 11.79 -25.56 -1.10
N ALA A 182 12.99 -25.79 -1.66
CA ALA A 182 13.71 -27.06 -1.56
C ALA A 182 14.36 -27.25 -0.18
#